data_AF-A0A3M2EGG1-F1
#
_entry.id   AF-A0A3M2EGG1-F1
#
_cell.length_a   1.000
_cell.length_b   1.000
_cell.length_c   1.000
_cell.angle_alpha   90.00
_cell.angle_beta   90.00
_cell.angle_gamma   90.00
#
_symmetry.space_group_name_H-M   'P 1'
#
loop_
_entity.id
_entity.type
_entity.pdbx_description
1 polymer ?
#
loop_
_entity_poly.entity_id
_entity_poly.type
_entity_poly.pdbx_seq_one_letter_code
_entity_poly.pdbx_strand_id
1 'polypeptide(L)'
;MADMKAVITDTTGQKLVSEAKTLARQIYKDLKASQVRKVFTEVRKIEALWEQEEKRGAAVRRLVMLKPKLAYQEKRQEKRNGASPMKPLAAALTSAIDVVANEQNADKQDAYFRNFVDFFEAVLAYHKYLGGQN
;
A
#
# COMPACT_ATOMS: atom_id res chain seq x y z
N MET A 1 10.24 -9.22 6.25
CA MET A 1 9.11 -8.26 6.19
C MET A 1 8.07 -8.74 7.19
N ALA A 2 7.38 -7.83 7.85
CA ALA A 2 6.30 -8.24 8.76
C ALA A 2 5.21 -8.99 8.00
N ASP A 3 4.46 -9.82 8.73
CA ASP A 3 3.27 -10.47 8.22
C ASP A 3 2.17 -9.41 7.98
N MET A 4 1.96 -9.05 6.70
CA MET A 4 0.91 -8.09 6.34
C MET A 4 -0.48 -8.59 6.70
N LYS A 5 -0.69 -9.89 6.90
CA LYS A 5 -1.96 -10.40 7.42
C LYS A 5 -2.23 -9.81 8.80
N ALA A 6 -1.27 -9.89 9.71
CA ALA A 6 -1.40 -9.34 11.06
C ALA A 6 -1.58 -7.81 11.09
N VAL A 7 -1.09 -7.10 10.06
CA VAL A 7 -1.26 -5.65 9.89
C VAL A 7 -2.67 -5.33 9.38
N ILE A 8 -3.10 -6.00 8.33
CA ILE A 8 -4.38 -5.72 7.66
C ILE A 8 -5.57 -6.22 8.46
N THR A 9 -5.40 -7.25 9.30
CA THR A 9 -6.43 -7.71 10.23
C THR A 9 -6.32 -7.05 11.61
N ASP A 10 -5.45 -6.05 11.80
CA ASP A 10 -5.30 -5.36 13.08
C ASP A 10 -6.53 -4.48 13.37
N THR A 11 -7.24 -4.78 14.45
CA THR A 11 -8.40 -4.01 14.91
C THR A 11 -8.02 -2.88 15.86
N THR A 12 -6.79 -2.88 16.38
CA THR A 12 -6.29 -1.89 17.35
C THR A 12 -5.54 -0.74 16.71
N GLY A 13 -5.04 -0.93 15.49
CA GLY A 13 -4.20 0.01 14.75
C GLY A 13 -2.74 0.09 15.23
N GLN A 14 -2.37 -0.56 16.34
CA GLN A 14 -1.01 -0.48 16.89
C GLN A 14 0.04 -1.13 15.97
N LYS A 15 -0.27 -2.31 15.40
CA LYS A 15 0.63 -2.98 14.45
C LYS A 15 0.69 -2.22 13.15
N LEU A 16 -0.44 -1.71 12.69
CA LEU A 16 -0.53 -0.87 11.50
C LEU A 16 0.41 0.34 11.59
N VAL A 17 0.31 1.12 12.66
CA VAL A 17 1.15 2.30 12.87
C VAL A 17 2.63 1.94 13.01
N SER A 18 2.94 0.88 13.78
CA SER A 18 4.31 0.43 13.99
C SER A 18 4.98 -0.04 12.68
N GLU A 19 4.26 -0.83 11.89
CA GLU A 19 4.79 -1.33 10.62
C GLU A 19 4.89 -0.23 9.58
N ALA A 20 3.91 0.68 9.51
CA ALA A 20 3.95 1.83 8.63
C ALA A 20 5.19 2.70 8.89
N LYS A 21 5.52 2.94 10.17
CA LYS A 21 6.71 3.67 10.58
C LYS A 21 7.99 2.94 10.17
N THR A 22 8.04 1.62 10.35
CA THR A 22 9.19 0.79 9.96
C THR A 22 9.40 0.82 8.45
N LEU A 23 8.33 0.65 7.67
CA LEU A 23 8.40 0.70 6.21
C LEU A 23 8.81 2.09 5.71
N ALA A 24 8.25 3.16 6.28
CA ALA A 24 8.64 4.52 5.94
C ALA A 24 10.14 4.77 6.17
N ARG A 25 10.69 4.30 7.29
CA ARG A 25 12.15 4.38 7.59
C ARG A 25 13.03 3.65 6.58
N GLN A 26 12.53 2.58 5.95
CA GLN A 26 13.29 1.85 4.93
C GLN A 26 13.36 2.60 3.60
N ILE A 27 12.35 3.41 3.27
CA ILE A 27 12.20 3.98 1.94
C ILE A 27 12.43 5.51 1.89
N TYR A 28 12.41 6.21 3.01
CA TYR A 28 12.33 7.69 3.00
C TYR A 28 13.53 8.41 2.37
N LYS A 29 14.73 7.82 2.43
CA LYS A 29 15.95 8.44 1.87
C LYS A 29 15.99 8.35 0.35
N ASP A 30 15.55 7.22 -0.19
CA ASP A 30 15.81 6.85 -1.58
C ASP A 30 14.57 6.89 -2.48
N LEU A 31 13.37 6.88 -1.89
CA LEU A 31 12.11 6.97 -2.60
C LEU A 31 11.48 8.35 -2.38
N LYS A 32 11.19 9.08 -3.45
CA LYS A 32 10.60 10.42 -3.36
C LYS A 32 9.14 10.36 -2.89
N ALA A 33 8.71 11.36 -2.13
CA ALA A 33 7.34 11.53 -1.69
C ALA A 33 6.38 11.61 -2.87
N SER A 34 6.78 12.22 -4.00
CA SER A 34 6.00 12.20 -5.25
C SER A 34 5.75 10.78 -5.80
N GLN A 35 6.69 9.85 -5.66
CA GLN A 35 6.54 8.47 -6.10
C GLN A 35 5.59 7.70 -5.19
N VAL A 36 5.74 7.84 -3.87
CA VAL A 36 4.82 7.25 -2.88
C VAL A 36 3.40 7.79 -3.08
N ARG A 37 3.27 9.13 -3.17
CA ARG A 37 1.99 9.83 -3.38
C ARG A 37 1.30 9.38 -4.66
N LYS A 38 2.03 9.17 -5.76
CA LYS A 38 1.45 8.70 -7.03
C LYS A 38 0.74 7.36 -6.88
N VAL A 39 1.33 6.43 -6.12
CA VAL A 39 0.70 5.13 -5.84
C VAL A 39 -0.49 5.31 -4.91
N PHE A 40 -0.36 6.15 -3.87
CA PHE A 40 -1.46 6.45 -2.94
C PHE A 40 -2.66 7.10 -3.64
N THR A 41 -2.44 8.00 -4.61
CA THR A 41 -3.52 8.59 -5.42
C THR A 41 -4.30 7.54 -6.19
N GLU A 42 -3.65 6.48 -6.67
CA GLU A 42 -4.37 5.37 -7.32
C GLU A 42 -5.19 4.55 -6.31
N VAL A 43 -4.68 4.38 -5.08
CA VAL A 43 -5.43 3.76 -3.98
C VAL A 43 -6.67 4.57 -3.61
N ARG A 44 -6.57 5.90 -3.48
CA ARG A 44 -7.74 6.78 -3.26
C ARG A 44 -8.79 6.69 -4.38
N LYS A 45 -8.36 6.46 -5.62
CA LYS A 45 -9.29 6.22 -6.75
C LYS A 45 -9.98 4.86 -6.64
N ILE A 46 -9.29 3.85 -6.11
CA ILE A 46 -9.88 2.53 -5.86
C ILE A 46 -10.89 2.64 -4.72
N GLU A 47 -10.55 3.34 -3.65
CA GLU A 47 -11.43 3.59 -2.51
C GLU A 47 -12.73 4.29 -2.92
N ALA A 48 -12.65 5.34 -3.72
CA ALA A 48 -13.86 6.01 -4.25
C ALA A 48 -14.74 5.07 -5.11
N LEU A 49 -14.16 4.07 -5.79
CA LEU A 49 -14.91 3.03 -6.50
C LEU A 49 -15.43 1.94 -5.57
N TRP A 50 -14.74 1.69 -4.46
CA TRP A 50 -15.03 0.67 -3.48
C TRP A 50 -16.28 1.01 -2.65
N GLU A 51 -16.47 2.30 -2.37
CA GLU A 51 -17.65 2.88 -1.71
C GLU A 51 -18.93 2.79 -2.56
N GLN A 52 -18.81 2.50 -3.85
CA GLN A 52 -19.93 2.33 -4.78
C GLN A 52 -20.24 0.83 -4.90
N GLU A 53 -21.35 0.38 -4.30
CA GLU A 53 -21.73 -1.03 -4.23
C GLU A 53 -21.78 -1.69 -5.63
N GLU A 54 -22.34 -0.99 -6.62
CA GLU A 54 -22.43 -1.45 -8.00
C GLU A 54 -21.07 -1.55 -8.72
N LYS A 55 -20.04 -0.90 -8.19
CA LYS A 55 -18.66 -0.92 -8.73
C LYS A 55 -17.71 -1.77 -7.91
N ARG A 56 -18.20 -2.48 -6.89
CA ARG A 56 -17.36 -3.27 -5.99
C ARG A 56 -16.44 -4.26 -6.72
N GLY A 57 -16.98 -5.05 -7.65
CA GLY A 57 -16.16 -5.98 -8.45
C GLY A 57 -15.05 -5.29 -9.25
N ALA A 58 -15.34 -4.09 -9.79
CA ALA A 58 -14.34 -3.29 -10.51
C ALA A 58 -13.27 -2.71 -9.57
N ALA A 59 -13.65 -2.30 -8.36
CA ALA A 59 -12.73 -1.82 -7.33
C ALA A 59 -11.75 -2.91 -6.90
N VAL A 60 -12.25 -4.11 -6.57
CA VAL A 60 -11.43 -5.29 -6.22
C VAL A 60 -10.48 -5.65 -7.35
N ARG A 61 -10.98 -5.72 -8.59
CA ARG A 61 -10.13 -5.98 -9.76
C ARG A 61 -9.02 -4.92 -9.90
N ARG A 62 -9.35 -3.64 -9.71
CA ARG A 62 -8.38 -2.54 -9.83
C ARG A 62 -7.33 -2.58 -8.71
N LEU A 63 -7.71 -2.97 -7.50
CA LEU A 63 -6.80 -3.22 -6.39
C LEU A 63 -5.79 -4.31 -6.74
N VAL A 64 -6.25 -5.47 -7.22
CA VAL A 64 -5.38 -6.58 -7.66
C VAL A 64 -4.42 -6.13 -8.78
N MET A 65 -4.91 -5.31 -9.71
CA MET A 65 -4.11 -4.76 -10.82
C MET A 65 -3.06 -3.72 -10.39
N LEU A 66 -3.02 -3.29 -9.12
CA LEU A 66 -1.88 -2.53 -8.61
C LEU A 66 -0.61 -3.35 -8.57
N LYS A 67 -0.69 -4.66 -8.31
CA LYS A 67 0.48 -5.56 -8.20
C LYS A 67 1.39 -5.49 -9.44
N PRO A 68 0.91 -5.69 -10.69
CA PRO A 68 1.77 -5.55 -11.86
C PRO A 68 2.28 -4.12 -12.09
N LYS A 69 1.53 -3.08 -11.69
CA LYS A 69 2.00 -1.69 -11.77
C LYS A 69 3.18 -1.44 -10.82
N LEU A 70 3.13 -1.99 -9.60
CA LEU A 70 4.20 -1.92 -8.61
C LEU A 70 5.45 -2.67 -9.10
N ALA A 71 5.29 -3.90 -9.59
CA ALA A 71 6.39 -4.70 -10.13
C ALA A 71 7.10 -4.01 -11.31
N TYR A 72 6.35 -3.38 -12.21
CA TYR A 72 6.94 -2.60 -13.30
C TYR A 72 7.72 -1.38 -12.80
N GLN A 73 7.18 -0.64 -11.83
CA GLN A 73 7.85 0.52 -11.25
C GLN A 73 9.15 0.13 -10.53
N GLU A 74 9.12 -0.97 -9.78
CA GLU A 74 10.29 -1.59 -9.15
C GLU A 74 11.37 -1.87 -10.19
N LYS A 75 11.05 -2.66 -11.23
CA LYS A 75 12.03 -3.07 -12.25
C LYS A 75 12.58 -1.88 -13.05
N ARG A 76 11.74 -0.87 -13.29
CA ARG A 76 12.16 0.35 -14.00
C ARG A 76 13.14 1.19 -13.17
N GLN A 77 12.98 1.28 -11.85
CA GLN A 77 13.94 1.97 -10.99
C GLN A 77 15.27 1.22 -10.91
N GLU A 78 15.21 -0.11 -10.73
CA GLU A 78 16.39 -0.97 -10.70
C GLU A 78 17.25 -0.77 -11.96
N LYS A 79 16.63 -0.80 -13.14
CA LYS A 79 17.31 -0.58 -14.42
C LYS A 79 17.96 0.80 -14.55
N ARG A 80 17.41 1.83 -13.90
CA ARG A 80 17.90 3.22 -14.02
C ARG A 80 18.99 3.56 -13.03
N ASN A 81 18.91 3.01 -11.82
CA ASN A 81 19.71 3.46 -10.68
C ASN A 81 20.59 2.34 -10.10
N GLY A 82 20.52 1.10 -10.60
CA GLY A 82 21.21 -0.06 -10.02
C GLY A 82 20.64 -0.52 -8.68
N ALA A 83 19.60 0.15 -8.19
CA ALA A 83 18.93 -0.12 -6.93
C ALA A 83 17.41 0.04 -7.08
N SER A 84 16.66 -0.66 -6.23
CA SER A 84 15.19 -0.63 -6.25
C SER A 84 14.62 -0.15 -4.91
N PRO A 85 14.66 1.16 -4.63
CA PRO A 85 14.12 1.71 -3.39
C PRO A 85 12.59 1.55 -3.28
N MET A 86 11.90 1.28 -4.40
CA MET A 86 10.48 0.90 -4.41
C MET A 86 10.22 -0.51 -3.89
N LYS A 87 11.20 -1.42 -3.91
CA LYS A 87 11.01 -2.84 -3.60
C LYS A 87 10.37 -3.09 -2.22
N PRO A 88 10.78 -2.44 -1.12
CA PRO A 88 10.14 -2.66 0.18
C PRO A 88 8.66 -2.25 0.18
N LEU A 89 8.35 -1.08 -0.41
CA LEU A 89 6.97 -0.60 -0.52
C LEU A 89 6.13 -1.51 -1.42
N ALA A 90 6.65 -1.91 -2.58
CA ALA A 90 5.96 -2.79 -3.51
C ALA A 90 5.63 -4.14 -2.86
N ALA A 91 6.59 -4.75 -2.18
CA ALA A 91 6.38 -6.04 -1.52
C ALA A 91 5.35 -5.97 -0.39
N ALA A 92 5.41 -4.93 0.45
CA ALA A 92 4.42 -4.72 1.52
C ALA A 92 3.00 -4.50 0.94
N LEU A 93 2.85 -3.62 -0.05
CA LEU A 93 1.56 -3.36 -0.68
C LEU A 93 1.02 -4.59 -1.42
N THR A 94 1.86 -5.34 -2.13
CA THR A 94 1.46 -6.58 -2.81
C THR A 94 0.92 -7.60 -1.81
N SER A 95 1.63 -7.84 -0.71
CA SER A 95 1.19 -8.78 0.31
C SER A 95 -0.10 -8.31 1.01
N ALA A 96 -0.23 -7.02 1.31
CA ALA A 96 -1.46 -6.45 1.86
C ALA A 96 -2.66 -6.57 0.90
N ILE A 97 -2.45 -6.33 -0.40
CA ILE A 97 -3.46 -6.51 -1.45
C ILE A 97 -3.95 -7.96 -1.47
N ASP A 98 -3.06 -8.95 -1.33
CA ASP A 98 -3.46 -10.36 -1.31
C ASP A 98 -4.32 -10.69 -0.07
N VAL A 99 -4.05 -10.09 1.08
CA VAL A 99 -4.88 -10.26 2.29
C VAL A 99 -6.30 -9.73 2.04
N VAL A 100 -6.43 -8.54 1.45
CA VAL A 100 -7.73 -7.96 1.13
C VAL A 100 -8.45 -8.79 0.07
N ALA A 101 -7.78 -9.07 -1.06
CA ALA A 101 -8.42 -9.70 -2.21
C ALA A 101 -8.86 -11.16 -1.97
N ASN A 102 -8.21 -11.87 -1.05
CA ASN A 102 -8.53 -13.26 -0.74
C ASN A 102 -9.62 -13.41 0.33
N GLU A 103 -9.99 -12.34 1.04
CA GLU A 103 -11.10 -12.39 2.00
C GLU A 103 -12.44 -12.53 1.28
N GLN A 104 -13.23 -13.54 1.69
CA GLN A 104 -14.48 -13.92 1.03
C GLN A 104 -15.70 -13.29 1.71
N ASN A 105 -15.60 -12.97 2.99
CA ASN A 105 -16.68 -12.27 3.69
C ASN A 105 -16.62 -10.77 3.36
N ALA A 106 -17.71 -10.21 2.82
CA ALA A 106 -17.75 -8.83 2.34
C ALA A 106 -17.41 -7.81 3.44
N ASP A 107 -18.01 -7.94 4.63
CA ASP A 107 -17.78 -7.01 5.75
C ASP A 107 -16.32 -7.04 6.24
N LYS A 108 -15.71 -8.23 6.29
CA LYS A 108 -14.28 -8.37 6.63
C LYS A 108 -13.40 -7.81 5.53
N GLN A 109 -13.74 -8.04 4.26
CA GLN A 109 -13.00 -7.49 3.13
C GLN A 109 -13.02 -5.95 3.15
N ASP A 110 -14.16 -5.35 3.54
CA ASP A 110 -14.27 -3.90 3.76
C ASP A 110 -13.39 -3.40 4.88
N ALA A 111 -13.42 -4.08 6.03
CA ALA A 111 -12.55 -3.73 7.15
C ALA A 111 -11.08 -3.83 6.76
N TYR A 112 -10.69 -4.89 6.04
CA TYR A 112 -9.30 -5.09 5.60
C TYR A 112 -8.89 -4.05 4.56
N PHE A 113 -9.77 -3.69 3.63
CA PHE A 113 -9.48 -2.66 2.65
C PHE A 113 -9.29 -1.29 3.31
N ARG A 114 -10.15 -0.93 4.27
CA ARG A 114 -9.97 0.29 5.08
C ARG A 114 -8.62 0.28 5.80
N ASN A 115 -8.29 -0.83 6.47
CA ASN A 115 -6.99 -0.98 7.14
C ASN A 115 -5.81 -0.89 6.15
N PHE A 116 -5.97 -1.36 4.91
CA PHE A 116 -4.96 -1.18 3.86
C PHE A 116 -4.78 0.29 3.47
N VAL A 117 -5.88 1.04 3.31
CA VAL A 117 -5.82 2.49 3.04
C VAL A 117 -5.15 3.23 4.18
N ASP A 118 -5.57 2.97 5.43
CA ASP A 118 -5.04 3.57 6.64
C ASP A 118 -3.54 3.27 6.81
N PHE A 119 -3.14 2.01 6.57
CA PHE A 119 -1.73 1.59 6.59
C PHE A 119 -0.91 2.40 5.59
N PHE A 120 -1.40 2.53 4.35
CA PHE A 120 -0.63 3.20 3.32
C PHE A 120 -0.61 4.74 3.53
N GLU A 121 -1.69 5.31 4.05
CA GLU A 121 -1.71 6.70 4.48
C GLU A 121 -0.70 6.96 5.61
N ALA A 122 -0.63 6.06 6.60
CA ALA A 122 0.35 6.14 7.68
C ALA A 122 1.79 6.05 7.15
N VAL A 123 2.07 5.20 6.16
CA VAL A 123 3.38 5.13 5.49
C VAL A 123 3.72 6.47 4.83
N LEU A 124 2.78 7.07 4.10
CA LEU A 124 2.98 8.38 3.45
C LEU A 124 3.19 9.50 4.49
N ALA A 125 2.45 9.48 5.59
CA ALA A 125 2.59 10.43 6.68
C ALA A 125 3.97 10.33 7.36
N TYR A 126 4.39 9.11 7.72
CA TYR A 126 5.71 8.89 8.31
C TYR A 126 6.85 9.18 7.34
N HIS A 127 6.69 8.88 6.05
CA HIS A 127 7.67 9.22 5.02
C HIS A 127 7.94 10.73 4.98
N LYS A 128 6.88 11.54 4.96
CA LYS A 128 6.97 13.00 5.04
C LYS A 128 7.57 13.47 6.37
N TYR A 129 7.11 12.90 7.49
CA TYR A 129 7.63 13.23 8.82
C TYR A 129 9.14 13.02 8.94
N LEU A 130 9.68 11.97 8.30
CA LEU A 130 11.11 11.67 8.28
C LEU A 130 11.91 12.56 7.30
N GLY A 131 11.28 13.54 6.65
CA GLY A 131 11.93 14.45 5.71
C GLY A 131 12.15 13.86 4.31
N GLY A 132 11.31 12.91 3.90
CA GLY A 132 11.38 12.34 2.55
C GLY A 132 11.29 13.42 1.46
N GLN A 133 12.21 13.36 0.50
CA GLN A 133 12.34 14.38 -0.55
C GLN A 133 11.09 14.45 -1.44
N ASN A 134 10.71 15.65 -1.90
CA ASN A 134 9.58 15.84 -2.82
C ASN A 134 9.84 15.28 -4.23
#